data_AF-A0AAD0JCR7-F1
#
_entry.id   AF-A0AAD0JCR7-F1
#
_cell.length_a   1.000
_cell.length_b   1.000
_cell.length_c   1.000
_cell.angle_alpha   90.00
_cell.angle_beta   90.00
_cell.angle_gamma   90.00
#
_symmetry.space_group_name_H-M   'P 1'
#
loop_
_entity.id
_entity.type
_entity.pdbx_description
1 polymer ?
#
loop_
_entity_poly.entity_id
_entity_poly.type
_entity_poly.pdbx_seq_one_letter_code
_entity_poly.pdbx_strand_id
1 'polypeptide(L)'
;MKERLLPIALALLLASQPLSSLRAQDARTPPAPHCVDARSVQQVEQDAAGSIAVRDGRDRAFRIDFSAACPGVNQAEALRLEAPQGWACGTPGEQVVVDGRRCAVSAVTPIDNRTFALTARESSRQFADTLPTVTVTAKGGPQRADDRGRHTFQTSSAVCFATRHVRGWSETPEGVVVETNPRRNGGHRYYTVELASSCSILAGATEVDFQSGFQNGLICGNPRDRIVLQPSGIENDARSYGPRFARPGCDILAVYPSDSKGPAAP
;
A
#
# COMPACT_ATOMS: atom_id res chain seq x y z
N MET A 1 71.86 -22.42 39.60
CA MET A 1 71.40 -21.71 38.37
C MET A 1 69.88 -21.72 38.43
N LYS A 2 69.23 -20.63 38.85
CA LYS A 2 68.60 -19.62 37.97
C LYS A 2 67.67 -20.32 36.95
N GLU A 3 66.34 -20.18 36.93
CA GLU A 3 65.54 -18.96 37.10
C GLU A 3 64.10 -19.22 37.58
N ARG A 4 63.51 -18.15 38.13
CA ARG A 4 62.13 -18.00 38.60
C ARG A 4 61.19 -17.69 37.44
N LEU A 5 59.96 -18.19 37.47
CA LEU A 5 58.84 -17.60 36.72
C LEU A 5 57.60 -17.50 37.64
N LEU A 6 57.28 -16.26 38.01
CA LEU A 6 56.05 -15.80 38.68
C LEU A 6 54.97 -15.49 37.59
N PRO A 7 53.68 -15.40 37.95
CA PRO A 7 52.54 -15.48 37.03
C PRO A 7 52.20 -14.14 36.36
N ILE A 8 51.71 -14.21 35.12
CA ILE A 8 51.18 -13.04 34.38
C ILE A 8 49.72 -12.83 34.76
N ALA A 9 49.44 -11.60 35.20
CA ALA A 9 48.18 -11.11 35.71
C ALA A 9 47.15 -10.80 34.60
N LEU A 10 45.93 -11.28 34.85
CA LEU A 10 44.66 -10.55 34.86
C LEU A 10 44.67 -9.08 34.36
N ALA A 11 44.08 -8.81 33.19
CA ALA A 11 43.32 -7.57 32.86
C ALA A 11 42.81 -7.57 31.41
N LEU A 12 41.66 -8.20 31.15
CA LEU A 12 40.91 -8.08 29.89
C LEU A 12 39.42 -7.92 30.24
N LEU A 13 39.10 -6.77 30.82
CA LEU A 13 37.75 -6.35 31.18
C LEU A 13 37.70 -4.83 31.01
N LEU A 14 37.30 -4.34 29.83
CA LEU A 14 36.76 -2.98 29.57
C LEU A 14 36.61 -2.76 28.06
N ALA A 15 35.48 -3.19 27.48
CA ALA A 15 34.83 -2.57 26.31
C ALA A 15 33.56 -3.33 25.89
N SER A 16 32.59 -3.48 26.80
CA SER A 16 31.22 -3.88 26.45
C SER A 16 30.32 -2.67 26.60
N GLN A 17 30.29 -1.81 25.58
CA GLN A 17 29.26 -0.78 25.48
C GLN A 17 27.94 -1.47 25.11
N PRO A 18 26.86 -1.33 25.91
CA PRO A 18 25.57 -1.83 25.50
C PRO A 18 25.07 -0.99 24.32
N LEU A 19 25.01 -1.63 23.15
CA LEU A 19 24.23 -1.14 22.02
C LEU A 19 22.82 -0.84 22.53
N SER A 20 22.40 0.42 22.46
CA SER A 20 21.04 0.83 22.73
C SER A 20 20.11 0.03 21.82
N SER A 21 19.38 -0.91 22.40
CA SER A 21 18.30 -1.61 21.74
C SER A 21 17.29 -0.57 21.26
N LEU A 22 17.13 -0.46 19.93
CA LEU A 22 15.93 0.11 19.35
C LEU A 22 14.75 -0.59 20.06
N ARG A 23 13.96 0.16 20.82
CA ARG A 23 12.72 -0.35 21.39
C ARG A 23 11.87 -0.85 20.23
N ALA A 24 11.79 -2.17 20.07
CA ALA A 24 10.64 -2.78 19.43
C ALA A 24 9.43 -2.20 20.16
N GLN A 25 8.58 -1.47 19.45
CA GLN A 25 7.31 -1.02 20.04
C GLN A 25 6.58 -2.28 20.45
N ASP A 26 6.41 -2.50 21.76
CA ASP A 26 5.66 -3.64 22.27
C ASP A 26 4.32 -3.68 21.55
N ALA A 27 4.10 -4.77 20.82
CA ALA A 27 2.91 -4.95 20.03
C ALA A 27 1.72 -5.04 20.99
N ARG A 28 1.03 -3.91 21.21
CA ARG A 28 -0.15 -3.88 22.10
C ARG A 28 -1.20 -4.87 21.62
N THR A 29 -1.73 -5.68 22.53
CA THR A 29 -2.76 -6.67 22.20
C THR A 29 -4.13 -5.99 22.13
N PRO A 30 -4.89 -6.16 21.03
CA PRO A 30 -6.23 -5.60 20.93
C PRO A 30 -7.17 -6.26 21.96
N PRO A 31 -8.08 -5.51 22.60
CA PRO A 31 -9.06 -6.08 23.53
C PRO A 31 -10.01 -7.09 22.88
N ALA A 32 -10.33 -6.89 21.60
CA ALA A 32 -11.13 -7.79 20.78
C ALA A 32 -10.70 -7.71 19.31
N PRO A 33 -11.02 -8.70 18.45
CA PRO A 33 -10.58 -8.72 17.05
C PRO A 33 -10.99 -7.50 16.22
N HIS A 34 -12.13 -6.89 16.56
CA HIS A 34 -12.65 -5.69 15.90
C HIS A 34 -12.07 -4.38 16.41
N CYS A 35 -11.26 -4.41 17.47
CA CYS A 35 -10.68 -3.21 18.03
C CYS A 35 -9.48 -2.73 17.20
N VAL A 36 -9.53 -1.46 16.80
CA VAL A 36 -8.45 -0.77 16.11
C VAL A 36 -7.65 0.08 17.10
N ASP A 37 -6.32 0.04 17.01
CA ASP A 37 -5.46 0.89 17.82
C ASP A 37 -5.51 2.31 17.26
N ALA A 38 -6.10 3.23 18.02
CA ALA A 38 -6.31 4.61 17.61
C ALA A 38 -5.02 5.37 17.29
N ARG A 39 -3.87 4.93 17.82
CA ARG A 39 -2.55 5.54 17.64
C ARG A 39 -1.79 4.98 16.45
N SER A 40 -2.17 3.79 15.98
CA SER A 40 -1.50 3.14 14.86
C SER A 40 -2.24 3.32 13.55
N VAL A 41 -3.37 4.04 13.52
CA VAL A 41 -4.05 4.41 12.27
C VAL A 41 -3.07 5.13 11.35
N GLN A 42 -2.81 4.54 10.18
CA GLN A 42 -1.89 5.09 9.19
C GLN A 42 -2.64 5.72 8.02
N GLN A 43 -3.84 5.22 7.71
CA GLN A 43 -4.64 5.68 6.58
C GLN A 43 -6.11 5.71 6.93
N VAL A 44 -6.80 6.71 6.39
CA VAL A 44 -8.24 6.89 6.54
C VAL A 44 -8.81 7.34 5.21
N GLU A 45 -9.95 6.76 4.84
CA GLU A 45 -10.67 7.04 3.61
C GLU A 45 -12.16 7.21 3.95
N GLN A 46 -12.78 8.29 3.48
CA GLN A 46 -14.22 8.47 3.63
C GLN A 46 -14.97 7.51 2.70
N ASP A 47 -15.76 6.61 3.29
CA ASP A 47 -16.57 5.63 2.59
C ASP A 47 -17.96 6.21 2.26
N ALA A 48 -18.58 6.83 3.24
CA ALA A 48 -19.81 7.59 3.10
C ALA A 48 -19.84 8.74 4.12
N ALA A 49 -20.86 9.59 4.06
CA ALA A 49 -21.03 10.61 5.11
C ALA A 49 -21.16 9.98 6.51
N GLY A 50 -21.62 8.73 6.63
CA GLY A 50 -21.78 8.04 7.91
C GLY A 50 -20.65 7.07 8.28
N SER A 51 -19.61 6.91 7.46
CA SER A 51 -18.59 5.88 7.68
C SER A 51 -17.24 6.24 7.07
N ILE A 52 -16.19 5.71 7.68
CA ILE A 52 -14.81 5.75 7.17
C ILE A 52 -14.23 4.35 7.13
N ALA A 53 -13.32 4.11 6.20
CA ALA A 53 -12.42 2.97 6.22
C ALA A 53 -11.07 3.42 6.79
N VAL A 54 -10.51 2.64 7.72
CA VAL A 54 -9.20 2.90 8.32
C VAL A 54 -8.29 1.70 8.12
N ARG A 55 -6.98 1.96 7.96
CA ARG A 55 -5.94 0.93 8.05
C ARG A 55 -4.97 1.24 9.17
N ASP A 56 -4.73 0.24 10.01
CA ASP A 56 -3.81 0.34 11.13
C ASP A 56 -2.36 0.02 10.73
N GLY A 57 -1.43 0.21 11.66
CA GLY A 57 0.00 -0.01 11.40
C GLY A 57 0.42 -1.47 11.30
N ARG A 58 -0.54 -2.40 11.35
CA ARG A 58 -0.36 -3.84 11.10
C ARG A 58 -1.07 -4.27 9.81
N ASP A 59 -1.40 -3.31 8.94
CA ASP A 59 -2.13 -3.53 7.69
C ASP A 59 -3.50 -4.19 7.84
N ARG A 60 -4.12 -4.06 9.02
CA ARG A 60 -5.49 -4.50 9.23
C ARG A 60 -6.44 -3.36 8.88
N ALA A 61 -7.48 -3.67 8.11
CA ALA A 61 -8.49 -2.71 7.70
C ALA A 61 -9.77 -2.83 8.54
N PHE A 62 -10.38 -1.70 8.84
CA PHE A 62 -11.64 -1.61 9.58
C PHE A 62 -12.55 -0.57 8.95
N ARG A 63 -13.86 -0.80 9.00
CA ARG A 63 -14.87 0.26 8.82
C ARG A 63 -15.25 0.80 10.19
N ILE A 64 -15.28 2.12 10.32
CA ILE A 64 -15.79 2.83 11.48
C ILE A 64 -17.07 3.54 11.04
N ASP A 65 -18.18 3.18 11.66
CA ASP A 65 -19.47 3.80 11.44
C ASP A 65 -19.67 4.92 12.48
N PHE A 66 -20.32 6.01 12.06
CA PHE A 66 -20.64 7.14 12.92
C PHE A 66 -22.11 7.09 13.38
N SER A 67 -22.40 7.70 14.52
CA SER A 67 -23.78 7.84 15.00
C SER A 67 -24.57 8.93 14.24
N ALA A 68 -23.86 9.86 13.60
CA ALA A 68 -24.42 10.92 12.77
C ALA A 68 -23.49 11.19 11.58
N ALA A 69 -24.03 11.80 10.52
CA ALA A 69 -23.24 12.14 9.34
C ALA A 69 -22.04 13.04 9.69
N CYS A 70 -20.86 12.60 9.31
CA CYS A 70 -19.57 13.25 9.44
C CYS A 70 -18.86 13.32 8.07
N PRO A 71 -19.36 14.15 7.13
CA PRO A 71 -18.65 14.39 5.88
C PRO A 71 -17.40 15.25 6.12
N GLY A 72 -16.47 15.22 5.16
CA GLY A 72 -15.29 16.08 5.13
C GLY A 72 -14.00 15.43 5.61
N VAL A 73 -13.98 14.12 5.83
CA VAL A 73 -12.84 13.42 6.46
C VAL A 73 -11.59 13.46 5.59
N ASN A 74 -11.73 13.29 4.28
CA ASN A 74 -10.59 13.26 3.35
C ASN A 74 -9.98 14.63 3.08
N GLN A 75 -10.75 15.71 3.28
CA GLN A 75 -10.28 17.08 3.10
C GLN A 75 -9.70 17.67 4.40
N ALA A 76 -9.79 16.94 5.51
CA ALA A 76 -9.41 17.46 6.81
C ALA A 76 -7.90 17.66 6.92
N GLU A 77 -7.49 18.81 7.45
CA GLU A 77 -6.08 19.09 7.72
C GLU A 77 -5.60 18.31 8.95
N ALA A 78 -6.50 18.09 9.92
CA ALA A 78 -6.24 17.36 11.14
C ALA A 78 -7.31 16.29 11.38
N LEU A 79 -6.87 15.04 11.37
CA LEU A 79 -7.71 13.87 11.64
C LEU A 79 -7.13 13.04 12.78
N ARG A 80 -7.97 12.68 13.75
CA ARG A 80 -7.57 11.83 14.88
C ARG A 80 -8.70 10.90 15.30
N LEU A 81 -8.37 9.62 15.50
CA LEU A 81 -9.22 8.71 16.23
C LEU A 81 -8.93 8.86 17.74
N GLU A 82 -9.93 9.26 18.51
CA GLU A 82 -9.86 9.39 19.96
C GLU A 82 -10.69 8.28 20.60
N ALA A 83 -10.01 7.44 21.37
CA ALA A 83 -10.65 6.38 22.13
C ALA A 83 -10.11 6.40 23.57
N PRO A 84 -10.96 6.31 24.61
CA PRO A 84 -10.54 6.48 26.00
C PRO A 84 -9.39 5.55 26.43
N GLN A 85 -9.36 4.31 25.92
CA GLN A 85 -8.32 3.32 26.22
C GLN A 85 -7.27 3.19 25.10
N GLY A 86 -7.29 4.10 24.12
CA GLY A 86 -6.44 4.04 22.93
C GLY A 86 -6.82 2.94 21.94
N TRP A 87 -7.99 2.32 22.11
CA TRP A 87 -8.58 1.32 21.22
C TRP A 87 -10.00 1.73 20.89
N ALA A 88 -10.34 1.85 19.61
CA ALA A 88 -11.72 2.04 19.19
C ALA A 88 -12.33 0.66 18.88
N CYS A 89 -13.41 0.34 19.58
CA CYS A 89 -14.12 -0.94 19.52
C CYS A 89 -15.63 -0.75 19.25
N GLY A 90 -16.10 0.48 19.04
CA GLY A 90 -17.52 0.82 18.91
C GLY A 90 -18.20 1.11 20.25
N THR A 91 -17.43 1.48 21.29
CA THR A 91 -17.98 1.80 22.62
C THR A 91 -18.30 3.29 22.78
N PRO A 92 -19.23 3.66 23.67
CA PRO A 92 -19.52 5.06 23.96
C PRO A 92 -18.28 5.84 24.41
N GLY A 93 -18.15 7.08 23.91
CA GLY A 93 -17.01 7.95 24.20
C GLY A 93 -15.85 7.83 23.20
N GLU A 94 -15.95 6.93 22.23
CA GLU A 94 -15.07 6.89 21.06
C GLU A 94 -15.53 7.91 20.01
N GLN A 95 -14.58 8.64 19.43
CA GLN A 95 -14.87 9.70 18.47
C GLN A 95 -13.74 9.85 17.43
N VAL A 96 -14.12 10.21 16.21
CA VAL A 96 -13.19 10.72 15.21
C VAL A 96 -13.26 12.25 15.25
N VAL A 97 -12.12 12.89 15.44
CA VAL A 97 -11.98 14.34 15.44
C VAL A 97 -11.47 14.77 14.06
N VAL A 98 -12.28 15.57 13.37
CA VAL A 98 -12.06 16.09 12.01
C VAL A 98 -12.00 17.62 12.11
N ASP A 99 -10.82 18.22 12.00
CA ASP A 99 -10.62 19.68 12.15
C ASP A 99 -11.30 20.26 13.41
N GLY A 100 -11.24 19.52 14.52
CA GLY A 100 -11.86 19.88 15.80
C GLY A 100 -13.35 19.51 15.93
N ARG A 101 -14.03 19.15 14.84
CA ARG A 101 -15.40 18.59 14.88
C ARG A 101 -15.36 17.13 15.31
N ARG A 102 -16.23 16.77 16.26
CA ARG A 102 -16.28 15.43 16.84
C ARG A 102 -17.39 14.61 16.21
N CYS A 103 -17.03 13.45 15.70
CA CYS A 103 -17.91 12.48 15.09
C CYS A 103 -17.91 11.22 15.95
N ALA A 104 -19.01 11.01 16.67
CA ALA A 104 -19.12 9.89 17.60
C ALA A 104 -19.17 8.57 16.82
N VAL A 105 -18.33 7.62 17.25
CA VAL A 105 -18.28 6.28 16.69
C VAL A 105 -19.48 5.47 17.20
N SER A 106 -20.15 4.77 16.29
CA SER A 106 -21.27 3.88 16.59
C SER A 106 -20.90 2.40 16.46
N ALA A 107 -19.99 2.06 15.56
CA ALA A 107 -19.49 0.69 15.39
C ALA A 107 -18.09 0.66 14.78
N VAL A 108 -17.34 -0.41 15.06
CA VAL A 108 -16.07 -0.72 14.41
C VAL A 108 -16.13 -2.17 13.91
N THR A 109 -15.96 -2.35 12.61
CA THR A 109 -16.10 -3.65 11.94
C THR A 109 -14.83 -3.97 11.15
N PRO A 110 -14.19 -5.14 11.33
CA PRO A 110 -13.10 -5.57 10.44
C PRO A 110 -13.60 -5.66 9.00
N ILE A 111 -12.77 -5.19 8.06
CA ILE A 111 -12.99 -5.38 6.63
C ILE A 111 -11.73 -6.00 6.01
N ASP A 112 -11.87 -6.62 4.84
CA ASP A 112 -10.71 -7.10 4.11
C ASP A 112 -10.00 -5.96 3.36
N ASN A 113 -8.74 -6.22 2.96
CA ASN A 113 -7.93 -5.25 2.23
C ASN A 113 -8.50 -4.92 0.85
N ARG A 114 -9.27 -5.84 0.26
CA ARG A 114 -9.99 -5.61 -1.00
C ARG A 114 -11.04 -4.52 -0.84
N THR A 115 -11.89 -4.62 0.18
CA THR A 115 -12.93 -3.64 0.51
C THR A 115 -12.30 -2.29 0.80
N PHE A 116 -11.24 -2.25 1.62
CA PHE A 116 -10.48 -1.02 1.87
C PHE A 116 -9.97 -0.39 0.57
N ALA A 117 -9.38 -1.19 -0.33
CA ALA A 117 -8.83 -0.68 -1.58
C ALA A 117 -9.90 -0.12 -2.52
N LEU A 118 -11.08 -0.74 -2.57
CA LEU A 118 -12.23 -0.25 -3.32
C LEU A 118 -12.74 1.08 -2.74
N THR A 119 -12.91 1.16 -1.42
CA THR A 119 -13.31 2.40 -0.73
C THR A 119 -12.31 3.52 -0.98
N ALA A 120 -11.00 3.27 -0.82
CA ALA A 120 -9.96 4.25 -1.04
C ALA A 120 -9.96 4.81 -2.48
N ARG A 121 -10.25 3.98 -3.47
CA ARG A 121 -10.37 4.41 -4.88
C ARG A 121 -11.60 5.24 -5.13
N GLU A 122 -12.75 4.81 -4.61
CA GLU A 122 -13.99 5.55 -4.79
C GLU A 122 -13.91 6.90 -4.06
N SER A 123 -13.38 6.90 -2.84
CA SER A 123 -12.96 8.07 -2.07
C SER A 123 -12.08 8.99 -2.91
N SER A 124 -10.99 8.47 -3.49
CA SER A 124 -10.08 9.26 -4.34
C SER A 124 -10.78 9.84 -5.57
N ARG A 125 -11.77 9.17 -6.16
CA ARG A 125 -12.53 9.71 -7.31
C ARG A 125 -13.49 10.82 -6.92
N GLN A 126 -14.18 10.62 -5.79
CA GLN A 126 -15.16 11.57 -5.29
C GLN A 126 -14.51 12.81 -4.68
N PHE A 127 -13.34 12.65 -4.08
CA PHE A 127 -12.69 13.65 -3.24
C PHE A 127 -11.29 14.05 -3.74
N ALA A 128 -10.87 13.61 -4.92
CA ALA A 128 -9.72 14.20 -5.58
C ALA A 128 -10.00 15.68 -5.79
N ASP A 129 -9.23 16.53 -5.11
CA ASP A 129 -9.12 17.92 -5.52
C ASP A 129 -8.73 17.93 -7.00
N THR A 130 -9.61 18.46 -7.84
CA THR A 130 -9.25 18.76 -9.21
C THR A 130 -8.13 19.78 -9.13
N LEU A 131 -6.89 19.33 -9.36
CA LEU A 131 -5.75 20.23 -9.44
C LEU A 131 -6.12 21.38 -10.39
N PRO A 132 -5.76 22.63 -10.06
CA PRO A 132 -5.96 23.75 -10.97
C PRO A 132 -5.45 23.38 -12.36
N THR A 133 -6.20 23.75 -13.41
CA THR A 133 -5.87 23.41 -14.80
C THR A 133 -4.39 23.74 -15.08
N VAL A 134 -3.57 22.69 -15.25
CA VAL A 134 -2.17 22.86 -15.60
C VAL A 134 -2.12 23.13 -17.10
N THR A 135 -1.79 24.36 -17.47
CA THR A 135 -1.49 24.68 -18.87
C THR A 135 -0.11 24.12 -19.19
N VAL A 136 -0.05 22.97 -19.87
CA VAL A 136 1.21 22.35 -20.29
C VAL A 136 1.78 23.12 -21.47
N THR A 137 2.61 24.13 -21.22
CA THR A 137 3.50 24.67 -22.24
C THR A 137 4.70 23.75 -22.41
N ALA A 138 4.62 22.82 -23.35
CA ALA A 138 5.75 22.02 -23.76
C ALA A 138 6.83 22.92 -24.39
N LYS A 139 7.91 23.20 -23.66
CA LYS A 139 9.21 23.55 -24.25
C LYS A 139 10.18 22.42 -23.91
N GLY A 140 10.45 21.56 -24.88
CA GLY A 140 11.51 20.58 -24.81
C GLY A 140 12.85 21.29 -24.67
N GLY A 141 13.41 21.26 -23.47
CA GLY A 141 14.77 21.69 -23.18
C GLY A 141 15.39 20.73 -22.16
N PRO A 142 16.64 20.28 -22.35
CA PRO A 142 17.31 19.41 -21.42
C PRO A 142 17.75 20.24 -20.20
N GLN A 143 16.84 20.44 -19.25
CA GLN A 143 17.16 21.12 -18.00
C GLN A 143 17.85 20.11 -17.06
N ARG A 144 19.10 20.41 -16.71
CA ARG A 144 19.93 19.65 -15.77
C ARG A 144 19.19 19.44 -14.44
N ALA A 145 19.26 18.20 -13.97
CA ALA A 145 18.68 17.73 -12.72
C ALA A 145 19.50 18.24 -11.54
N ASP A 146 19.23 19.46 -11.11
CA ASP A 146 19.55 19.90 -9.76
C ASP A 146 18.42 20.82 -9.28
N ASP A 147 17.88 20.47 -8.13
CA ASP A 147 16.85 21.20 -7.38
C ASP A 147 15.40 21.08 -7.88
N ARG A 148 14.69 20.09 -7.32
CA ARG A 148 13.38 20.24 -6.66
C ARG A 148 12.85 18.88 -6.24
N GLY A 149 12.30 18.83 -5.02
CA GLY A 149 11.71 17.64 -4.42
C GLY A 149 10.95 16.82 -5.45
N ARG A 150 11.36 15.55 -5.60
CA ARG A 150 10.63 14.56 -6.40
C ARG A 150 9.24 14.41 -5.77
N HIS A 151 8.30 15.24 -6.19
CA HIS A 151 6.88 15.01 -6.01
C HIS A 151 6.52 13.84 -6.93
N THR A 152 6.93 12.63 -6.53
CA THR A 152 6.24 11.44 -6.99
C THR A 152 4.82 11.58 -6.48
N PHE A 153 3.82 11.44 -7.35
CA PHE A 153 2.44 11.27 -6.93
C PHE A 153 2.42 10.30 -5.73
N GLN A 154 2.08 10.82 -4.55
CA GLN A 154 1.97 10.07 -3.30
C GLN A 154 0.64 9.33 -3.35
N THR A 155 0.46 8.45 -4.34
CA THR A 155 -0.64 7.49 -4.26
C THR A 155 -0.29 6.47 -3.19
N SER A 156 -1.29 6.08 -2.41
CA SER A 156 -1.09 5.16 -1.29
C SER A 156 -0.60 3.79 -1.79
N SER A 157 0.48 3.27 -1.18
CA SER A 157 0.94 1.90 -1.43
C SER A 157 -0.06 0.83 -0.97
N ALA A 158 -1.13 1.23 -0.27
CA ALA A 158 -2.24 0.35 0.05
C ALA A 158 -3.03 -0.15 -1.15
N VAL A 159 -3.00 0.62 -2.24
CA VAL A 159 -3.92 0.43 -3.36
C VAL A 159 -3.22 0.50 -4.71
N CYS A 160 -1.90 0.75 -4.68
CA CYS A 160 -1.08 0.92 -5.85
C CYS A 160 0.30 0.29 -5.67
N PHE A 161 0.84 -0.27 -6.75
CA PHE A 161 2.27 -0.56 -6.86
C PHE A 161 2.88 0.10 -8.09
N ALA A 162 4.19 0.37 -8.03
CA ALA A 162 4.94 0.90 -9.16
C ALA A 162 5.49 -0.23 -10.03
N THR A 163 5.20 -0.21 -11.33
CA THR A 163 5.56 -1.27 -12.29
C THR A 163 7.07 -1.48 -12.38
N ARG A 164 7.85 -0.38 -12.34
CA ARG A 164 9.32 -0.40 -12.31
C ARG A 164 9.95 -1.11 -11.10
N HIS A 165 9.17 -1.42 -10.07
CA HIS A 165 9.63 -2.11 -8.87
C HIS A 165 9.11 -3.55 -8.76
N VAL A 166 8.42 -4.04 -9.80
CA VAL A 166 7.99 -5.44 -9.92
C VAL A 166 9.23 -6.31 -10.09
N ARG A 167 9.27 -7.41 -9.35
CA ARG A 167 10.36 -8.39 -9.34
C ARG A 167 9.93 -9.74 -9.89
N GLY A 168 8.65 -10.05 -9.78
CA GLY A 168 8.07 -11.30 -10.24
C GLY A 168 6.56 -11.24 -10.16
N TRP A 169 5.92 -12.23 -10.76
CA TRP A 169 4.49 -12.41 -10.72
C TRP A 169 4.17 -13.91 -10.80
N SER A 170 2.99 -14.30 -10.33
CA SER A 170 2.48 -15.66 -10.46
C SER A 170 0.95 -15.64 -10.56
N GLU A 171 0.39 -16.58 -11.31
CA GLU A 171 -1.05 -16.75 -11.44
C GLU A 171 -1.66 -17.37 -10.17
N THR A 172 -2.86 -16.93 -9.81
CA THR A 172 -3.72 -17.57 -8.81
C THR A 172 -5.12 -17.75 -9.40
N PRO A 173 -5.98 -18.62 -8.84
CA PRO A 173 -7.33 -18.81 -9.36
C PRO A 173 -8.17 -17.51 -9.44
N GLU A 174 -7.89 -16.55 -8.57
CA GLU A 174 -8.58 -15.26 -8.46
C GLU A 174 -7.92 -14.13 -9.30
N GLY A 175 -6.72 -14.35 -9.85
CA GLY A 175 -5.98 -13.33 -10.60
C GLY A 175 -4.47 -13.55 -10.61
N VAL A 176 -3.72 -12.55 -10.18
CA VAL A 176 -2.25 -12.57 -10.17
C VAL A 176 -1.70 -12.06 -8.84
N VAL A 177 -0.66 -12.69 -8.33
CA VAL A 177 0.17 -12.13 -7.26
C VAL A 177 1.41 -11.49 -7.87
N VAL A 178 1.68 -10.24 -7.49
CA VAL A 178 2.83 -9.46 -7.94
C VAL A 178 3.80 -9.29 -6.79
N GLU A 179 5.05 -9.69 -6.99
CA GLU A 179 6.14 -9.43 -6.07
C GLU A 179 6.81 -8.09 -6.41
N THR A 180 7.01 -7.24 -5.41
CA THR A 180 7.65 -5.93 -5.55
C THR A 180 8.76 -5.71 -4.52
N ASN A 181 9.53 -4.64 -4.68
CA ASN A 181 10.47 -4.21 -3.65
C ASN A 181 9.77 -3.53 -2.46
N PRO A 182 9.72 -4.14 -1.26
CA PRO A 182 8.97 -3.59 -0.12
C PRO A 182 9.49 -2.23 0.35
N ARG A 183 10.79 -1.96 0.20
CA ARG A 183 11.41 -0.66 0.56
C ARG A 183 10.93 0.51 -0.28
N ARG A 184 10.19 0.24 -1.37
CA ARG A 184 9.70 1.23 -2.33
C ARG A 184 8.17 1.21 -2.49
N ASN A 185 7.47 0.37 -1.73
CA ASN A 185 6.02 0.20 -1.79
C ASN A 185 5.43 0.05 -0.36
N GLY A 186 5.79 0.95 0.55
CA GLY A 186 5.20 1.01 1.90
C GLY A 186 5.43 -0.21 2.81
N GLY A 187 6.41 -1.06 2.50
CA GLY A 187 6.64 -2.32 3.23
C GLY A 187 6.00 -3.54 2.59
N HIS A 188 5.07 -3.37 1.64
CA HIS A 188 4.38 -4.49 1.00
C HIS A 188 5.28 -5.17 -0.02
N ARG A 189 5.49 -6.48 0.17
CA ARG A 189 6.23 -7.31 -0.78
C ARG A 189 5.32 -7.88 -1.86
N TYR A 190 4.11 -8.31 -1.50
CA TYR A 190 3.18 -8.93 -2.44
C TYR A 190 1.91 -8.09 -2.59
N TYR A 191 1.37 -8.08 -3.80
CA TYR A 191 0.09 -7.50 -4.14
C TYR A 191 -0.76 -8.54 -4.85
N THR A 192 -2.00 -8.68 -4.44
CA THR A 192 -3.01 -9.39 -5.22
C THR A 192 -3.61 -8.44 -6.24
N VAL A 193 -3.70 -8.91 -7.48
CA VAL A 193 -4.24 -8.21 -8.64
C VAL A 193 -5.41 -9.03 -9.16
N GLU A 194 -6.63 -8.52 -8.97
CA GLU A 194 -7.85 -9.14 -9.49
C GLU A 194 -8.09 -8.70 -10.94
N LEU A 195 -8.49 -9.66 -11.77
CA LEU A 195 -8.73 -9.44 -13.19
C LEU A 195 -10.23 -9.41 -13.49
N ALA A 196 -10.61 -8.68 -14.55
CA ALA A 196 -12.01 -8.50 -14.94
C ALA A 196 -12.68 -9.78 -15.45
N SER A 197 -11.86 -10.70 -15.97
CA SER A 197 -12.28 -12.00 -16.47
C SER A 197 -11.13 -12.98 -16.34
N SER A 198 -11.43 -14.27 -16.57
CA SER A 198 -10.37 -15.26 -16.81
C SER A 198 -9.45 -14.76 -17.92
N CYS A 199 -8.16 -14.85 -17.68
CA CYS A 199 -7.14 -14.19 -18.47
C CYS A 199 -6.28 -15.24 -19.18
N SER A 200 -6.79 -15.78 -20.29
CA SER A 200 -6.14 -16.88 -21.02
C SER A 200 -4.76 -16.53 -21.56
N ILE A 201 -4.41 -15.25 -21.63
CA ILE A 201 -3.07 -14.80 -22.05
C ILE A 201 -2.00 -15.06 -20.99
N LEU A 202 -2.36 -15.29 -19.72
CA LEU A 202 -1.41 -15.62 -18.66
C LEU A 202 -1.03 -17.09 -18.65
N ALA A 203 -1.90 -17.96 -19.18
CA ALA A 203 -1.65 -19.38 -19.27
C ALA A 203 -0.37 -19.65 -20.09
N GLY A 204 0.70 -20.07 -19.42
CA GLY A 204 2.01 -20.32 -20.03
C GLY A 204 2.83 -19.07 -20.37
N ALA A 205 2.42 -17.88 -19.91
CA ALA A 205 3.21 -16.67 -20.06
C ALA A 205 4.44 -16.71 -19.16
N THR A 206 5.62 -16.44 -19.73
CA THR A 206 6.88 -16.33 -18.98
C THR A 206 7.19 -14.91 -18.55
N GLU A 207 6.68 -13.92 -19.29
CA GLU A 207 6.89 -12.50 -19.02
C GLU A 207 5.63 -11.70 -19.37
N VAL A 208 5.29 -10.76 -18.48
CA VAL A 208 4.14 -9.86 -18.63
C VAL A 208 4.58 -8.44 -18.33
N ASP A 209 3.93 -7.48 -18.98
CA ASP A 209 4.05 -6.06 -18.70
C ASP A 209 2.78 -5.56 -18.03
N PHE A 210 2.95 -4.63 -17.10
CA PHE A 210 1.85 -3.97 -16.41
C PHE A 210 1.68 -2.57 -16.98
N GLN A 211 0.54 -2.32 -17.61
CA GLN A 211 0.26 -1.05 -18.27
C GLN A 211 -0.73 -0.24 -17.43
N SER A 212 -0.30 0.96 -17.04
CA SER A 212 -1.15 1.91 -16.35
C SER A 212 -2.07 2.62 -17.35
N GLY A 213 -3.37 2.67 -17.05
CA GLY A 213 -4.35 3.43 -17.83
C GLY A 213 -4.06 4.93 -17.87
N PHE A 214 -3.38 5.44 -16.84
CA PHE A 214 -2.96 6.84 -16.71
C PHE A 214 -1.51 7.08 -17.17
N GLN A 215 -0.82 6.07 -17.71
CA GLN A 215 0.54 6.17 -18.24
C GLN A 215 1.57 6.76 -17.25
N ASN A 216 1.33 6.61 -15.94
CA ASN A 216 2.19 7.12 -14.87
C ASN A 216 3.09 6.03 -14.24
N GLY A 217 3.01 4.79 -14.75
CA GLY A 217 3.76 3.65 -14.24
C GLY A 217 3.30 3.13 -12.87
N LEU A 218 2.07 3.48 -12.46
CA LEU A 218 1.42 2.97 -11.25
C LEU A 218 0.20 2.14 -11.66
N ILE A 219 0.10 0.95 -11.06
CA ILE A 219 -1.05 0.07 -11.20
C ILE A 219 -1.83 0.18 -9.92
N CYS A 220 -3.03 0.72 -10.05
CA CYS A 220 -3.93 1.00 -8.96
C CYS A 220 -5.33 0.49 -9.29
N GLY A 221 -5.46 -0.50 -10.18
CA GLY A 221 -6.73 -0.99 -10.76
C GLY A 221 -7.66 0.11 -11.24
N ASN A 222 -7.08 1.18 -11.77
CA ASN A 222 -7.84 2.19 -12.49
C ASN A 222 -8.40 1.58 -13.78
N PRO A 223 -9.45 2.19 -14.36
CA PRO A 223 -9.88 1.83 -15.70
C PRO A 223 -8.68 1.89 -16.66
N ARG A 224 -8.54 0.86 -17.51
CA ARG A 224 -7.42 0.66 -18.44
C ARG A 224 -6.07 0.31 -17.80
N ASP A 225 -6.00 0.12 -16.48
CA ASP A 225 -4.90 -0.65 -15.90
C ASP A 225 -5.05 -2.10 -16.37
N ARG A 226 -3.98 -2.67 -16.93
CA ARG A 226 -4.05 -4.00 -17.53
C ARG A 226 -2.72 -4.74 -17.49
N ILE A 227 -2.81 -6.06 -17.51
CA ILE A 227 -1.67 -6.95 -17.73
C ILE A 227 -1.61 -7.30 -19.21
N VAL A 228 -0.47 -7.16 -19.85
CA VAL A 228 -0.27 -7.57 -21.24
C VAL A 228 0.88 -8.58 -21.33
N LEU A 229 0.82 -9.47 -22.32
CA LEU A 229 1.95 -10.33 -22.65
C LEU A 229 3.15 -9.49 -23.10
N GLN A 230 4.32 -9.79 -22.53
CA GLN A 230 5.57 -9.30 -23.07
C GLN A 230 5.95 -10.15 -24.29
N PRO A 231 6.44 -9.54 -25.39
CA PRO A 231 7.07 -10.25 -26.49
C PRO A 231 8.11 -11.24 -25.98
N SER A 232 7.98 -12.51 -26.32
CA SER A 232 8.91 -13.57 -25.90
C SER A 232 10.31 -13.46 -26.53
N GLY A 233 10.60 -12.38 -27.26
CA GLY A 233 11.85 -12.20 -28.01
C GLY A 233 11.98 -13.12 -29.23
N ILE A 234 10.94 -13.90 -29.55
CA ILE A 234 10.93 -14.79 -30.72
C ILE A 234 10.71 -13.96 -31.98
N GLU A 235 11.63 -14.11 -32.94
CA GLU A 235 11.54 -13.47 -34.26
C GLU A 235 10.24 -13.90 -34.97
N ASN A 236 9.45 -12.92 -35.44
CA ASN A 236 8.12 -13.11 -36.06
C ASN A 236 6.95 -13.48 -35.12
N ASP A 237 7.01 -13.19 -33.83
CA ASP A 237 5.82 -13.29 -32.97
C ASP A 237 4.75 -12.25 -33.37
N ALA A 238 3.70 -12.70 -34.06
CA ALA A 238 2.57 -11.87 -34.50
C ALA A 238 1.89 -11.07 -33.37
N ARG A 239 2.03 -11.50 -32.10
CA ARG A 239 1.49 -10.79 -30.92
C ARG A 239 2.29 -9.53 -30.57
N SER A 240 3.49 -9.40 -31.12
CA SER A 240 4.47 -8.36 -30.77
C SER A 240 4.48 -7.16 -31.72
N TYR A 241 3.90 -7.28 -32.92
CA TYR A 241 3.93 -6.27 -33.99
C TYR A 241 2.92 -5.11 -33.85
N GLY A 242 2.03 -5.16 -32.84
CA GLY A 242 1.09 -4.08 -32.53
C GLY A 242 1.62 -3.07 -31.51
N PRO A 243 1.20 -1.79 -31.57
CA PRO A 243 1.56 -0.81 -30.55
C PRO A 243 1.07 -1.27 -29.17
N ARG A 244 1.83 -0.95 -28.12
CA ARG A 244 1.63 -1.47 -26.76
C ARG A 244 0.19 -1.38 -26.25
N PHE A 245 -0.55 -0.32 -26.61
CA PHE A 245 -1.95 -0.08 -26.24
C PHE A 245 -2.97 -0.96 -26.97
N ALA A 246 -2.64 -1.54 -28.12
CA ALA A 246 -3.53 -2.41 -28.91
C ALA A 246 -3.32 -3.92 -28.62
N ARG A 247 -2.33 -4.25 -27.78
CA ARG A 247 -2.03 -5.65 -27.43
C ARG A 247 -3.17 -6.27 -26.61
N PRO A 248 -3.49 -7.55 -26.84
CA PRO A 248 -4.36 -8.31 -25.96
C PRO A 248 -3.86 -8.22 -24.52
N GLY A 249 -4.76 -7.90 -23.61
CA GLY A 249 -4.45 -7.67 -22.22
C GLY A 249 -5.65 -8.02 -21.35
N CYS A 250 -5.40 -8.14 -20.06
CA CYS A 250 -6.43 -8.39 -19.07
C CYS A 250 -6.57 -7.18 -18.19
N ASP A 251 -7.79 -6.66 -18.14
CA ASP A 251 -8.12 -5.49 -17.34
C ASP A 251 -8.02 -5.84 -15.86
N ILE A 252 -7.37 -4.96 -15.11
CA ILE A 252 -7.18 -5.07 -13.68
C ILE A 252 -8.36 -4.38 -12.99
N LEU A 253 -9.11 -5.14 -12.19
CA LEU A 253 -10.23 -4.62 -11.40
C LEU A 253 -9.77 -4.07 -10.07
N ALA A 254 -8.95 -4.81 -9.33
CA ALA A 254 -8.54 -4.48 -7.97
C ALA A 254 -7.07 -4.83 -7.73
N VAL A 255 -6.46 -4.08 -6.82
CA VAL A 255 -5.05 -4.20 -6.43
C VAL A 255 -4.98 -3.88 -4.95
N TYR A 256 -4.43 -4.79 -4.17
CA TYR A 256 -4.27 -4.61 -2.73
C TYR A 256 -3.10 -5.47 -2.19
N PRO A 257 -2.42 -5.04 -1.12
CA PRO A 257 -1.37 -5.82 -0.47
C PRO A 257 -1.85 -7.19 0.01
N SER A 258 -0.96 -8.17 -0.08
CA SER A 258 -1.15 -9.52 0.44
C SER A 258 0.10 -10.02 1.17
N ASP A 259 -0.10 -10.93 2.13
CA ASP A 259 1.00 -11.47 2.96
C ASP A 259 1.70 -12.67 2.32
N SER A 260 1.11 -13.24 1.26
CA SER A 260 1.58 -14.48 0.65
C SER A 260 2.02 -14.26 -0.80
N LYS A 261 2.97 -15.09 -1.23
CA LYS A 261 3.40 -15.18 -2.63
C LYS A 261 2.30 -15.74 -3.56
N GLY A 262 1.14 -16.10 -3.02
CA GLY A 262 0.20 -17.02 -3.67
C GLY A 262 0.75 -18.45 -3.71
N PRO A 263 -0.08 -19.45 -4.02
CA PRO A 263 0.42 -20.79 -4.33
C PRO A 263 1.37 -20.72 -5.53
N ALA A 264 2.50 -21.44 -5.47
CA ALA A 264 3.30 -21.66 -6.67
C ALA A 264 2.43 -22.41 -7.68
N ALA A 265 2.35 -21.90 -8.91
CA ALA A 265 1.75 -22.67 -10.00
C ALA A 265 2.50 -24.02 -10.11
N PRO A 266 1.79 -25.15 -10.27
CA PRO A 266 2.41 -26.46 -10.44
C PRO A 266 3.29 -26.55 -11.69
#